data_AF-A0A5Q7EIE7-F1
#
_entry.id   AF-A0A5Q7EIE7-F1
#
_cell.length_a   1.000
_cell.length_b   1.000
_cell.length_c   1.000
_cell.angle_alpha   90.00
_cell.angle_beta   90.00
_cell.angle_gamma   90.00
#
_symmetry.space_group_name_H-M   'P 1'
#
loop_
_entity.id
_entity.type
_entity.pdbx_description
1 polymer ?
#
loop_
_entity_poly.entity_id
_entity_poly.type
_entity_poly.pdbx_seq_one_letter_code
_entity_poly.pdbx_strand_id
1 'polypeptide(L)'
;AQECRLGRSSSLYIYSDQGSHEPLARVDRAAPGEADEVLYYHTDVNGAPEEMTDGGGNIVWEAGYQVWGNLTHEKETRPVQQNL
;
A
#
# COMPACT_ATOMS: atom_id res chain seq x y z
N ALA A 1 -7.43 -6.86 10.54
CA ALA A 1 -8.58 -5.92 10.55
C ALA A 1 -8.87 -5.49 9.12
N GLN A 2 -9.88 -4.65 8.83
CA GLN A 2 -10.08 -4.03 7.51
C GLN A 2 -10.53 -2.59 7.70
N GLU A 3 -9.96 -1.66 6.92
CA GLU A 3 -10.31 -0.24 6.97
C GLU A 3 -10.61 0.26 5.55
N CYS A 4 -11.74 0.92 5.38
CA CYS A 4 -12.09 1.60 4.13
C CYS A 4 -11.92 3.11 4.33
N ARG A 5 -11.12 3.75 3.47
CA ARG A 5 -10.98 5.20 3.46
C ARG A 5 -11.67 5.78 2.23
N LEU A 6 -12.49 6.80 2.49
CA LEU A 6 -13.27 7.49 1.47
C LEU A 6 -12.54 8.77 1.04
N GLY A 7 -12.04 8.78 -0.20
CA GLY A 7 -11.47 9.94 -0.89
C GLY A 7 -12.05 10.06 -2.32
N ARG A 8 -11.33 10.72 -3.25
CA ARG A 8 -11.74 10.77 -4.68
C ARG A 8 -11.79 9.38 -5.35
N SER A 9 -11.04 8.43 -4.78
CA SER A 9 -11.13 6.99 -5.02
C SER A 9 -11.26 6.30 -3.66
N SER A 10 -12.06 5.23 -3.56
CA SER A 10 -12.20 4.48 -2.30
C SER A 10 -11.14 3.38 -2.22
N SER A 11 -10.37 3.36 -1.14
CA SER A 11 -9.34 2.33 -0.89
C SER A 11 -9.72 1.47 0.31
N LEU A 12 -9.57 0.15 0.16
CA LEU A 12 -9.73 -0.84 1.22
C LEU A 12 -8.37 -1.41 1.59
N TYR A 13 -8.01 -1.32 2.88
CA TYR A 13 -6.77 -1.88 3.42
C TYR A 13 -7.05 -3.21 4.10
N ILE A 14 -6.21 -4.21 3.78
CA ILE A 14 -6.25 -5.57 4.31
C ILE A 14 -4.99 -5.77 5.15
N TYR A 15 -5.15 -6.24 6.39
CA TYR A 15 -4.06 -6.48 7.33
C TYR A 15 -3.88 -7.98 7.60
N SER A 16 -2.69 -8.39 8.03
CA SER A 16 -2.29 -9.82 8.13
C SER A 16 -3.17 -10.65 9.08
N ASP A 17 -3.59 -10.09 10.21
CA ASP A 17 -4.46 -10.77 11.18
C ASP A 17 -5.51 -9.85 11.86
N GLN A 18 -6.28 -10.40 12.79
CA GLN A 18 -7.17 -9.61 13.64
C GLN A 18 -6.39 -8.95 14.78
N GLY A 19 -6.20 -7.63 14.68
CA GLY A 19 -5.51 -6.83 15.70
C GLY A 19 -4.13 -6.33 15.25
N SER A 20 -3.56 -6.92 14.21
CA SER A 20 -2.36 -6.41 13.55
C SER A 20 -2.64 -5.19 12.68
N HIS A 21 -1.64 -4.32 12.63
CA HIS A 21 -1.54 -3.16 11.75
C HIS A 21 -0.55 -3.37 10.61
N GLU A 22 0.01 -4.57 10.46
CA GLU A 22 0.87 -4.95 9.35
C GLU A 22 0.02 -5.05 8.06
N PRO A 23 0.25 -4.18 7.07
CA PRO A 23 -0.54 -4.17 5.86
C PRO A 23 -0.14 -5.33 4.95
N LEU A 24 -1.14 -6.03 4.41
CA LEU A 24 -0.95 -7.10 3.43
C LEU A 24 -1.24 -6.62 2.02
N ALA A 25 -2.37 -5.93 1.83
CA ALA A 25 -2.80 -5.47 0.52
C ALA A 25 -3.69 -4.23 0.61
N ARG A 26 -3.71 -3.46 -0.46
CA ARG A 26 -4.66 -2.37 -0.72
C ARG A 26 -5.48 -2.70 -1.95
N VAL A 27 -6.80 -2.50 -1.87
CA VAL A 27 -7.69 -2.58 -3.03
C VAL A 27 -8.17 -1.16 -3.35
N ASP A 28 -7.80 -0.66 -4.51
CA ASP A 28 -8.22 0.64 -5.01
C ASP A 28 -9.40 0.45 -5.97
N ARG A 29 -10.53 1.09 -5.65
CA ARG A 29 -11.72 0.99 -6.48
C ARG A 29 -11.55 1.75 -7.78
N ALA A 30 -11.81 1.07 -8.88
CA ALA A 30 -11.77 1.65 -10.21
C ALA A 30 -13.09 2.36 -10.57
N ALA A 31 -13.11 3.02 -11.73
CA ALA A 31 -14.34 3.62 -12.24
C ALA A 31 -15.40 2.55 -12.56
N PRO A 32 -16.70 2.89 -12.58
CA PRO A 32 -17.75 1.93 -12.93
C PRO A 32 -17.49 1.28 -14.30
N GLY A 33 -17.41 -0.05 -14.33
CA GLY A 33 -17.12 -0.83 -15.55
C GLY A 33 -15.65 -1.23 -15.71
N GLU A 34 -14.77 -0.77 -14.82
CA GLU A 34 -13.37 -1.21 -14.72
C GLU A 34 -13.19 -2.17 -13.54
N ALA A 35 -12.11 -2.95 -13.58
CA ALA A 35 -11.75 -3.86 -12.50
C ALA A 35 -11.00 -3.11 -11.39
N ASP A 36 -11.35 -3.37 -10.14
CA ASP A 36 -10.59 -2.88 -8.98
C ASP A 36 -9.14 -3.37 -9.05
N GLU A 37 -8.23 -2.54 -8.57
CA GLU A 37 -6.80 -2.84 -8.56
C GLU A 37 -6.37 -3.34 -7.18
N VAL A 38 -5.60 -4.43 -7.14
CA VAL A 38 -5.00 -4.96 -5.92
C VAL A 38 -3.51 -4.67 -5.92
N LEU A 39 -3.05 -4.07 -4.83
CA LEU A 39 -1.65 -3.77 -4.57
C LEU A 39 -1.19 -4.53 -3.33
N TYR A 40 0.00 -5.09 -3.39
CA TYR A 40 0.58 -5.91 -2.33
C TYR A 40 1.69 -5.14 -1.65
N TYR A 41 1.64 -5.05 -0.31
CA TYR A 41 2.70 -4.44 0.47
C TYR A 41 3.83 -5.44 0.73
N HIS A 42 5.06 -4.96 0.65
CA HIS A 42 6.26 -5.66 1.12
C HIS A 42 6.85 -4.82 2.24
N THR A 43 6.94 -5.40 3.44
CA THR A 43 7.29 -4.71 4.68
C THR A 43 8.62 -5.20 5.23
N ASP A 44 9.37 -4.29 5.86
CA ASP A 44 10.49 -4.65 6.72
C ASP A 44 9.99 -5.38 7.98
N VAL A 45 10.90 -6.02 8.73
CA VAL A 45 10.62 -6.80 9.95
C VAL A 45 9.95 -5.98 11.06
N ASN A 46 10.06 -4.65 11.01
CA ASN A 46 9.41 -3.74 11.94
C ASN A 46 7.99 -3.32 11.48
N GLY A 47 7.53 -3.81 10.32
CA GLY A 47 6.24 -3.50 9.73
C GLY A 47 6.19 -2.23 8.86
N ALA A 48 7.33 -1.54 8.66
CA ALA A 48 7.39 -0.40 7.76
C ALA A 48 7.25 -0.87 6.31
N PRO A 49 6.34 -0.30 5.50
CA PRO A 49 6.18 -0.67 4.10
C PRO A 49 7.35 -0.15 3.27
N GLU A 50 8.12 -1.03 2.63
CA GLU A 50 9.26 -0.64 1.78
C GLU A 50 8.88 -0.61 0.31
N GLU A 51 8.00 -1.50 -0.13
CA GLU A 51 7.59 -1.58 -1.53
C GLU A 51 6.11 -1.93 -1.68
N MET A 52 5.54 -1.56 -2.82
CA MET A 52 4.25 -2.07 -3.28
C MET A 52 4.33 -2.58 -4.70
N THR A 53 3.71 -3.72 -4.95
CA THR A 53 3.59 -4.30 -6.29
C THR A 53 2.15 -4.42 -6.76
N ASP A 54 1.93 -4.31 -8.08
CA ASP A 54 0.66 -4.69 -8.69
C ASP A 54 0.47 -6.21 -8.77
N GLY A 55 -0.67 -6.67 -9.30
CA GLY A 55 -0.96 -8.10 -9.50
C GLY A 55 -0.04 -8.81 -10.52
N GLY A 56 0.73 -8.06 -11.30
CA GLY A 56 1.77 -8.58 -12.19
C GLY A 56 3.15 -8.68 -11.53
N GLY A 57 3.30 -8.19 -10.29
CA GLY A 57 4.58 -8.13 -9.58
C GLY A 57 5.45 -6.93 -9.93
N ASN A 58 4.92 -5.93 -10.66
CA ASN A 58 5.69 -4.72 -10.96
C ASN A 58 5.68 -3.78 -9.76
N ILE A 59 6.83 -3.18 -9.43
CA ILE A 59 6.93 -2.17 -8.37
C ILE A 59 6.22 -0.89 -8.81
N VAL A 60 5.24 -0.47 -8.03
CA VAL A 60 4.44 0.75 -8.28
C VAL A 60 4.81 1.88 -7.34
N TRP A 61 5.35 1.54 -6.17
CA TRP A 61 5.83 2.45 -5.14
C TRP A 61 6.94 1.77 -4.33
N GLU A 62 7.97 2.54 -3.94
CA GLU A 62 9.04 2.10 -3.04
C GLU A 62 9.48 3.25 -2.13
N ALA A 63 9.94 2.91 -0.92
CA ALA A 63 10.54 3.82 0.02
C ALA A 63 11.64 3.15 0.85
N GLY A 64 12.57 3.98 1.32
CA GLY A 64 13.58 3.55 2.28
C GLY A 64 13.54 4.39 3.55
N TYR A 65 13.81 3.77 4.69
CA TYR A 65 13.75 4.42 6.00
C TYR A 65 15.11 4.41 6.69
N GLN A 66 15.37 5.45 7.49
CA GLN A 66 16.43 5.42 8.50
C GLN A 66 15.98 4.55 9.69
N VAL A 67 16.94 4.20 10.55
CA VAL A 67 16.73 3.37 11.76
C VAL A 67 15.57 3.84 12.65
N TRP A 68 15.24 5.13 12.64
CA TRP A 68 14.15 5.72 13.43
C TRP A 68 12.91 6.10 12.62
N GLY A 69 12.73 5.51 11.43
CA GLY A 69 11.54 5.69 10.61
C GLY A 69 11.53 6.97 9.76
N ASN A 70 12.61 7.77 9.76
CA ASN A 70 12.70 8.91 8.86
C ASN A 70 12.83 8.43 7.41
N LEU A 71 11.98 8.94 6.53
CA LEU A 71 12.03 8.63 5.10
C LEU A 71 13.36 9.13 4.50
N THR A 72 14.07 8.25 3.80
CA THR A 72 15.31 8.57 3.06
C THR A 72 15.02 8.84 1.59
N HIS A 73 14.08 8.10 1.02
CA HIS A 73 13.61 8.27 -0.34
C HIS A 73 12.21 7.67 -0.46
N GLU A 74 11.49 8.16 -1.46
CA GLU A 74 10.22 7.64 -1.92
C GLU A 74 10.19 7.79 -3.44
N LYS A 75 9.67 6.77 -4.12
CA LYS A 75 9.54 6.77 -5.57
C LYS A 75 8.25 6.09 -5.97
N GLU A 76 7.55 6.75 -6.88
CA GLU A 76 6.35 6.25 -7.53
C GLU A 76 6.64 5.97 -9.01
N THR A 77 6.34 4.76 -9.48
CA THR A 77 6.40 4.45 -10.92
C THR A 77 5.14 4.91 -11.65
N ARG A 78 4.05 5.06 -10.90
CA ARG A 78 2.77 5.62 -11.34
C ARG A 78 2.05 6.26 -10.14
N PRO A 79 1.06 7.15 -10.36
CA PRO A 79 0.38 7.85 -9.28
C PRO A 79 -0.24 6.86 -8.29
N VAL A 80 0.35 6.76 -7.10
CA VAL A 80 -0.07 5.85 -6.04
C VAL A 80 0.09 6.61 -4.73
N GLN A 81 -0.97 7.28 -4.31
CA GLN A 81 -0.94 8.06 -3.07
C GLN A 81 -0.79 7.13 -1.87
N GLN A 82 0.32 7.25 -1.15
CA GLN A 82 0.46 6.66 0.18
C GLN A 82 0.00 7.64 1.26
N ASN A 83 -0.48 7.09 2.38
CA ASN A 83 -0.79 7.85 3.59
C ASN A 83 0.28 7.56 4.65
N LEU A 84 1.55 7.86 4.34
CA LEU A 84 2.69 7.70 5.25
C LEU A 84 2.77 8.85 6.25
#